data_AF-A0A218VX81-F1
#
_entry.id   AF-A0A218VX81-F1
#
_cell.length_a   1.000
_cell.length_b   1.000
_cell.length_c   1.000
_cell.angle_alpha   90.00
_cell.angle_beta   90.00
_cell.angle_gamma   90.00
#
_symmetry.space_group_name_H-M   'P 1'
#
loop_
_entity.id
_entity.type
_entity.pdbx_description
1 polymer ?
#
loop_
_entity_poly.entity_id
_entity_poly.type
_entity_poly.pdbx_seq_one_letter_code
_entity_poly.pdbx_strand_id
1 'polypeptide(L)'
;MDSLSSAPKQSQQYQHALVMRHGDRIDELVDFWLSNATRPWDPPLVNAGCVRAFHTGAKLRTQLGFPIHRVSIEYGISEIFNGMSIKTPPKDGEWGFNLPELELKFPAGTLDPEFEPVVKELPKWGETSSDAYARFGPVIHALADRYPSENLLFITHGAGLRATAWTFLNCAEVHKVEYCAYVELERQINMNDSNSFIAGKFGVVSHHGY
;
A
#
# COMPACT_ATOMS: atom_id res chain seq x y z
N MET A 1 20.53 -51.70 5.45
CA MET A 1 20.66 -50.34 6.02
C MET A 1 19.99 -49.43 5.01
N ASP A 2 18.68 -49.33 5.10
CA ASP A 2 17.89 -48.58 4.13
C ASP A 2 17.69 -47.18 4.68
N SER A 3 18.41 -46.23 4.09
CA SER A 3 18.25 -44.80 4.34
C SER A 3 16.90 -44.36 3.79
N LEU A 4 15.90 -44.31 4.66
CA LEU A 4 14.66 -43.57 4.42
C LEU A 4 15.02 -42.11 4.22
N SER A 5 15.07 -41.68 2.95
CA SER A 5 15.05 -40.28 2.58
C SER A 5 13.74 -39.68 3.10
N SER A 6 13.81 -38.93 4.20
CA SER A 6 12.70 -38.13 4.67
C SER A 6 12.43 -37.06 3.62
N ALA A 7 11.23 -37.06 3.04
CA ALA A 7 10.80 -35.97 2.16
C ALA A 7 11.03 -34.62 2.85
N PRO A 8 11.49 -33.59 2.12
CA PRO A 8 11.76 -32.27 2.68
C PRO A 8 10.50 -31.74 3.40
N LYS A 9 10.68 -31.27 4.65
CA LYS A 9 9.58 -30.77 5.48
C LYS A 9 9.16 -29.38 4.97
N GLN A 10 8.16 -29.36 4.08
CA GLN A 10 7.49 -28.11 3.71
C GLN A 10 6.80 -27.52 4.95
N SER A 11 7.21 -26.32 5.35
CA SER A 11 6.49 -25.54 6.37
C SER A 11 5.51 -24.61 5.66
N GLN A 12 4.22 -24.82 5.92
CA GLN A 12 3.17 -23.95 5.44
C GLN A 12 3.08 -22.73 6.36
N GLN A 13 3.21 -21.55 5.77
CA GLN A 13 3.12 -20.26 6.44
C GLN A 13 2.05 -19.41 5.76
N TYR A 14 1.60 -18.36 6.45
CA TYR A 14 0.70 -17.36 5.89
C TYR A 14 1.40 -16.01 5.91
N GLN A 15 1.24 -15.28 4.81
CA GLN A 15 1.70 -13.91 4.69
C GLN A 15 0.49 -13.00 4.61
N HIS A 16 0.51 -11.95 5.42
CA HIS A 16 -0.51 -10.91 5.43
C HIS A 16 0.01 -9.62 4.79
N ALA A 17 -0.85 -8.95 4.05
CA ALA A 17 -0.59 -7.62 3.51
C ALA A 17 -1.78 -6.71 3.78
N LEU A 18 -1.53 -5.57 4.41
CA LEU A 18 -2.53 -4.51 4.56
C LEU A 18 -2.33 -3.47 3.48
N VAL A 19 -3.40 -3.11 2.77
CA VAL A 19 -3.43 -1.91 1.92
C VAL A 19 -4.31 -0.89 2.62
N MET A 20 -3.80 0.32 2.86
CA MET A 20 -4.47 1.33 3.69
C MET A 20 -4.45 2.70 3.01
N ARG A 21 -5.59 3.40 3.01
CA ARG A 21 -5.69 4.80 2.58
C ARG A 21 -5.06 5.73 3.63
N HIS A 22 -4.35 6.77 3.20
CA HIS A 22 -3.84 7.83 4.06
C HIS A 22 -4.93 8.57 4.87
N GLY A 23 -4.54 9.50 5.73
CA GLY A 23 -5.44 10.31 6.56
C GLY A 23 -6.11 11.48 5.85
N ASP A 24 -6.96 12.20 6.55
CA ASP A 24 -7.74 13.34 6.04
C ASP A 24 -6.86 14.52 5.58
N ARG A 25 -7.10 15.00 4.36
CA ARG A 25 -6.36 16.10 3.73
C ARG A 25 -7.04 17.45 3.94
N ILE A 26 -6.25 18.52 3.90
CA ILE A 26 -6.75 19.89 4.04
C ILE A 26 -7.59 20.38 2.85
N ASP A 27 -7.32 19.90 1.64
CA ASP A 27 -7.97 20.38 0.41
C ASP A 27 -9.42 19.90 0.24
N GLU A 28 -9.85 18.91 1.02
CA GLU A 28 -11.27 18.52 1.12
C GLU A 28 -12.04 19.29 2.18
N LEU A 29 -11.35 20.03 3.06
CA LEU A 29 -11.94 20.68 4.23
C LEU A 29 -11.88 22.21 4.17
N VAL A 30 -10.97 22.77 3.38
CA VAL A 30 -10.74 24.22 3.29
C VAL A 30 -10.86 24.65 1.84
N ASP A 31 -12.02 25.23 1.49
CA ASP A 31 -12.40 25.59 0.12
C ASP A 31 -11.35 26.46 -0.62
N PHE A 32 -10.60 27.29 0.11
CA PHE A 32 -9.59 28.20 -0.45
C PHE A 32 -8.15 27.67 -0.40
N TRP A 33 -7.92 26.47 0.12
CA TRP A 33 -6.54 25.96 0.19
C TRP A 33 -5.97 25.75 -1.21
N LEU A 34 -6.74 25.13 -2.11
CA LEU A 34 -6.31 24.83 -3.49
C LEU A 34 -5.87 26.08 -4.26
N SER A 35 -6.55 27.23 -4.06
CA SER A 35 -6.23 28.47 -4.78
C SER A 35 -5.00 29.20 -4.23
N ASN A 36 -4.58 28.92 -2.99
CA ASN A 36 -3.48 29.61 -2.32
C ASN A 36 -2.25 28.72 -2.12
N ALA A 37 -2.38 27.40 -2.29
CA ALA A 37 -1.29 26.47 -2.14
C ALA A 37 -0.22 26.66 -3.22
N THR A 38 1.05 26.63 -2.81
CA THR A 38 2.18 26.59 -3.74
C THR A 38 2.29 25.25 -4.46
N ARG A 39 1.80 24.17 -3.84
CA ARG A 39 1.75 22.80 -4.37
C ARG A 39 0.35 22.20 -4.17
N PRO A 40 -0.66 22.59 -4.97
CA PRO A 40 -2.05 22.16 -4.78
C PRO A 40 -2.29 20.65 -5.01
N TRP A 41 -1.32 19.94 -5.60
CA TRP A 41 -1.33 18.48 -5.76
C TRP A 41 -0.74 17.71 -4.56
N ASP A 42 -0.19 18.39 -3.55
CA ASP A 42 0.45 17.77 -2.37
C ASP A 42 -0.09 18.36 -1.05
N PRO A 43 -1.39 18.20 -0.76
CA PRO A 43 -1.99 18.73 0.45
C PRO A 43 -1.53 17.98 1.71
N PRO A 44 -1.18 18.70 2.80
CA PRO A 44 -0.90 18.06 4.07
C PRO A 44 -2.16 17.46 4.70
N LEU A 45 -1.94 16.56 5.66
CA LEU A 45 -2.99 16.10 6.56
C LEU A 45 -3.44 17.25 7.47
N VAL A 46 -4.74 17.31 7.75
CA VAL A 46 -5.25 18.14 8.86
C VAL A 46 -4.99 17.46 10.20
N ASN A 47 -5.06 18.23 11.30
CA ASN A 47 -4.87 17.69 12.64
C ASN A 47 -5.79 16.48 12.93
N ALA A 48 -7.05 16.53 12.51
CA ALA A 48 -7.98 15.41 12.65
C ALA A 48 -7.52 14.15 11.88
N GLY A 49 -6.91 14.33 10.71
CA GLY A 49 -6.32 13.27 9.90
C GLY A 49 -5.09 12.65 10.57
N CYS A 50 -4.22 13.48 11.17
CA CYS A 50 -3.09 13.01 11.98
C CYS A 50 -3.57 12.17 13.19
N VAL A 51 -4.58 12.66 13.92
CA VAL A 51 -5.17 11.94 15.06
C VAL A 51 -5.80 10.62 14.62
N ARG A 52 -6.54 10.60 13.50
CA ARG A 52 -7.12 9.37 12.95
C ARG A 52 -6.06 8.36 12.55
N ALA A 53 -5.00 8.81 11.86
CA ALA A 53 -3.90 7.94 11.47
C ALA A 53 -3.20 7.33 12.70
N PHE A 54 -2.94 8.14 13.73
CA PHE A 54 -2.34 7.67 14.98
C PHE A 54 -3.21 6.62 15.69
N HIS A 55 -4.51 6.89 15.87
CA HIS A 55 -5.43 5.93 16.48
C HIS A 55 -5.57 4.65 15.67
N THR A 56 -5.60 4.75 14.34
CA THR A 56 -5.66 3.58 13.46
C THR A 56 -4.40 2.74 13.60
N GLY A 57 -3.21 3.35 13.58
CA GLY A 57 -1.95 2.63 13.82
C GLY A 57 -1.90 1.97 15.21
N ALA A 58 -2.37 2.64 16.26
CA ALA A 58 -2.46 2.08 17.60
C ALA A 58 -3.44 0.89 17.67
N LYS A 59 -4.56 0.96 16.97
CA LYS A 59 -5.53 -0.13 16.82
C LYS A 59 -4.89 -1.31 16.10
N LEU A 60 -4.28 -1.09 14.95
CA LEU A 60 -3.61 -2.13 14.17
C LEU A 60 -2.54 -2.84 15.02
N ARG A 61 -1.70 -2.10 15.74
CA ARG A 61 -0.67 -2.68 16.62
C ARG A 61 -1.23 -3.62 17.70
N THR A 62 -2.44 -3.37 18.19
CA THR A 62 -3.03 -4.11 19.32
C THR A 62 -4.06 -5.14 18.92
N GLN A 63 -4.61 -5.03 17.71
CA GLN A 63 -5.74 -5.84 17.25
C GLN A 63 -5.41 -6.68 16.01
N LEU A 64 -4.32 -6.41 15.30
CA LEU A 64 -3.84 -7.34 14.28
C LEU A 64 -3.35 -8.61 14.98
N GLY A 65 -3.91 -9.75 14.56
CA GLY A 65 -3.52 -11.08 15.06
C GLY A 65 -2.11 -11.52 14.63
N PHE A 66 -1.36 -10.64 13.96
CA PHE A 66 -0.02 -10.87 13.43
C PHE A 66 0.81 -9.58 13.48
N PRO A 67 2.15 -9.67 13.57
CA PRO A 67 3.02 -8.50 13.54
C PRO A 67 3.12 -7.93 12.12
N ILE A 68 3.20 -6.60 12.00
CA ILE A 68 3.65 -5.92 10.78
C ILE A 68 5.17 -5.80 10.84
N HIS A 69 5.85 -6.30 9.82
CA HIS A 69 7.31 -6.29 9.75
C HIS A 69 7.83 -5.11 8.93
N ARG A 70 7.10 -4.72 7.87
CA ARG A 70 7.48 -3.58 7.01
C ARG A 70 6.31 -2.68 6.71
N VAL A 71 6.61 -1.40 6.61
CA VAL A 71 5.68 -0.35 6.20
C VAL A 71 6.29 0.36 5.00
N SER A 72 5.52 0.57 3.94
CA SER A 72 5.94 1.36 2.79
C SER A 72 4.85 2.33 2.33
N ILE A 73 5.30 3.50 1.87
CA ILE A 73 4.48 4.50 1.18
C ILE A 73 4.63 4.21 -0.31
N GLU A 74 3.59 3.65 -0.93
CA GLU A 74 3.77 3.06 -2.26
C GLU A 74 3.18 3.86 -3.43
N TYR A 75 4.07 4.50 -4.19
CA TYR A 75 3.76 5.23 -5.41
C TYR A 75 3.35 4.30 -6.54
N GLY A 76 3.87 3.07 -6.55
CA GLY A 76 3.50 2.04 -7.51
C GLY A 76 2.04 1.60 -7.42
N ILE A 77 1.35 1.92 -6.31
CA ILE A 77 -0.09 1.70 -6.13
C ILE A 77 -0.88 3.00 -5.92
N SER A 78 -0.30 4.13 -6.33
CA SER A 78 -0.89 5.46 -6.20
C SER A 78 -1.58 5.92 -7.47
N GLU A 79 -2.69 6.63 -7.29
CA GLU A 79 -3.51 7.21 -8.36
C GLU A 79 -3.13 8.66 -8.71
N ILE A 80 -2.06 9.21 -8.12
CA ILE A 80 -1.68 10.62 -8.34
C ILE A 80 -1.40 10.96 -9.81
N PHE A 81 -1.17 9.97 -10.68
CA PHE A 81 -0.91 10.20 -12.11
C PHE A 81 -2.17 10.27 -12.97
N ASN A 82 -3.36 10.12 -12.36
CA ASN A 82 -4.63 10.20 -13.04
C ASN A 82 -5.52 11.34 -12.53
N GLY A 83 -6.50 11.72 -13.36
CA GLY A 83 -7.44 12.81 -13.07
C GLY A 83 -8.48 12.50 -11.99
N MET A 84 -8.50 11.31 -11.37
CA MET A 84 -9.51 11.00 -10.36
C MET A 84 -9.26 11.72 -9.04
N SER A 85 -8.01 11.76 -8.59
CA SER A 85 -7.68 12.27 -7.24
C SER A 85 -6.91 13.59 -7.24
N ILE A 86 -6.37 14.01 -8.38
CA ILE A 86 -5.63 15.28 -8.53
C ILE A 86 -6.39 16.18 -9.50
N LYS A 87 -6.86 17.33 -8.99
CA LYS A 87 -7.58 18.33 -9.81
C LYS A 87 -6.64 19.32 -10.48
N THR A 88 -5.49 19.56 -9.88
CA THR A 88 -4.51 20.55 -10.32
C THR A 88 -3.13 19.92 -10.26
N PRO A 89 -2.69 19.22 -11.33
CA PRO A 89 -1.37 18.60 -11.39
C PRO A 89 -0.26 19.67 -11.55
N PRO A 90 1.02 19.30 -11.36
CA PRO A 90 2.14 20.15 -11.74
C PRO A 90 2.09 20.50 -13.24
N LYS A 91 2.40 21.76 -13.60
CA LYS A 91 2.35 22.23 -15.00
C LYS A 91 3.49 21.67 -15.86
N ASP A 92 4.62 21.42 -15.25
CA ASP A 92 5.87 20.92 -15.82
C ASP A 92 6.05 19.40 -15.64
N GLY A 93 5.14 18.75 -14.91
CA GLY A 93 5.26 17.34 -14.53
C GLY A 93 6.19 17.10 -13.34
N GLU A 94 6.74 18.16 -12.74
CA GLU A 94 7.63 18.07 -11.58
C GLU A 94 6.80 17.96 -10.29
N TRP A 95 6.58 16.73 -9.84
CA TRP A 95 5.79 16.47 -8.64
C TRP A 95 6.44 16.99 -7.36
N GLY A 96 7.77 17.20 -7.37
CA GLY A 96 8.53 17.72 -6.24
C GLY A 96 8.77 16.70 -5.12
N PHE A 97 8.75 15.40 -5.44
CA PHE A 97 9.07 14.35 -4.47
C PHE A 97 10.59 14.21 -4.35
N ASN A 98 11.16 14.72 -3.26
CA ASN A 98 12.52 14.38 -2.85
C ASN A 98 12.44 13.20 -1.87
N LEU A 99 12.43 11.97 -2.38
CA LEU A 99 12.26 10.77 -1.56
C LEU A 99 13.28 10.69 -0.42
N PRO A 100 14.60 10.89 -0.64
CA PRO A 100 15.56 10.91 0.48
C PRO A 100 15.21 11.92 1.58
N GLU A 101 14.75 13.12 1.21
CA GLU A 101 14.36 14.14 2.21
C GLU A 101 13.10 13.72 2.98
N LEU A 102 12.13 13.11 2.31
CA LEU A 102 10.91 12.61 2.94
C LEU A 102 11.19 11.43 3.87
N GLU A 103 12.07 10.52 3.46
CA GLU A 103 12.48 9.34 4.22
C GLU A 103 13.19 9.74 5.53
N LEU A 104 14.03 10.78 5.48
CA LEU A 104 14.70 11.35 6.66
C LEU A 104 13.75 11.94 7.72
N LYS A 105 12.46 12.16 7.38
CA LYS A 105 11.46 12.62 8.34
C LYS A 105 10.95 11.51 9.26
N PHE A 106 11.19 10.25 8.91
CA PHE A 106 10.79 9.11 9.73
C PHE A 106 11.88 8.73 10.72
N PRO A 107 11.53 8.26 11.93
CA PRO A 107 12.51 7.69 12.84
C PRO A 107 13.31 6.57 12.19
N ALA A 108 14.60 6.48 12.51
CA ALA A 108 15.48 5.43 11.97
C ALA A 108 14.86 4.03 12.21
N GLY A 109 14.85 3.19 11.17
CA GLY A 109 14.23 1.87 11.20
C GLY A 109 12.72 1.82 10.94
N THR A 110 12.07 2.97 10.67
CA THR A 110 10.64 2.99 10.30
C THR A 110 10.42 2.53 8.86
N LEU A 111 11.28 2.97 7.95
CA LEU A 111 11.24 2.59 6.54
C LEU A 111 12.27 1.51 6.26
N ASP A 112 11.97 0.70 5.25
CA ASP A 112 12.86 -0.35 4.77
C ASP A 112 14.09 0.26 4.07
N PRO A 113 15.31 0.06 4.61
CA PRO A 113 16.53 0.62 4.00
C PRO A 113 16.91 -0.06 2.68
N GLU A 114 16.36 -1.24 2.40
CA GLU A 114 16.58 -2.00 1.16
C GLU A 114 15.42 -1.81 0.17
N PHE A 115 14.54 -0.85 0.42
CA PHE A 115 13.39 -0.60 -0.42
C PHE A 115 13.82 -0.23 -1.85
N GLU A 116 13.38 -1.05 -2.80
CA GLU A 116 13.56 -0.79 -4.22
C GLU A 116 12.19 -0.73 -4.91
N PRO A 117 11.79 0.39 -5.54
CA PRO A 117 10.51 0.48 -6.23
C PRO A 117 10.34 -0.63 -7.26
N VAL A 118 9.18 -1.29 -7.24
CA VAL A 118 8.79 -2.26 -8.29
C VAL A 118 8.59 -1.54 -9.61
N VAL A 119 7.93 -0.38 -9.57
CA VAL A 119 7.74 0.49 -10.73
C VAL A 119 8.96 1.41 -10.85
N LYS A 120 9.84 1.11 -11.81
CA LYS A 120 11.07 1.89 -12.06
C LYS A 120 10.79 3.27 -12.63
N GLU A 121 9.84 3.34 -13.54
CA GLU A 121 9.40 4.57 -14.18
C GLU A 121 7.93 4.78 -13.86
N LEU A 122 7.64 5.82 -13.08
CA LEU A 122 6.27 6.16 -12.72
C LEU A 122 5.50 6.66 -13.95
N PRO A 123 4.17 6.43 -14.02
CA PRO A 123 3.36 6.92 -15.11
C PRO A 123 3.44 8.44 -15.26
N LYS A 124 3.27 8.94 -16.48
CA LYS A 124 3.07 10.36 -16.74
C LYS A 124 1.66 10.78 -16.32
N TRP A 125 1.48 12.06 -16.04
CA TRP A 125 0.16 12.64 -15.83
C TRP A 125 -0.78 12.33 -17.01
N GLY A 126 -2.02 11.94 -16.68
CA GLY A 126 -3.02 11.53 -17.67
C GLY A 126 -3.18 10.01 -17.81
N GLU A 127 -2.59 9.23 -16.90
CA GLU A 127 -2.86 7.79 -16.77
C GLU A 127 -4.38 7.56 -16.63
N THR A 128 -4.92 6.55 -17.31
CA THR A 128 -6.35 6.21 -17.14
C THR A 128 -6.57 5.46 -15.83
N SER A 129 -7.78 5.52 -15.28
CA SER A 129 -8.13 4.72 -14.10
C SER A 129 -7.94 3.22 -14.32
N SER A 130 -8.18 2.75 -15.54
CA SER A 130 -7.99 1.34 -15.92
C SER A 130 -6.51 0.95 -15.90
N ASP A 131 -5.63 1.79 -16.45
CA ASP A 131 -4.18 1.53 -16.46
C ASP A 131 -3.60 1.57 -15.04
N ALA A 132 -4.06 2.52 -14.22
CA ALA A 132 -3.70 2.58 -12.81
C ALA A 132 -4.10 1.27 -12.09
N TYR A 133 -5.34 0.80 -12.27
CA TYR A 133 -5.82 -0.42 -11.62
C TYR A 133 -5.07 -1.67 -12.11
N ALA A 134 -4.74 -1.73 -13.40
CA ALA A 134 -3.94 -2.80 -13.98
C ALA A 134 -2.51 -2.86 -13.39
N ARG A 135 -1.97 -1.71 -12.95
CA ARG A 135 -0.66 -1.60 -12.31
C ARG A 135 -0.68 -2.01 -10.83
N PHE A 136 -1.74 -1.71 -10.09
CA PHE A 136 -1.73 -1.84 -8.62
C PHE A 136 -1.60 -3.28 -8.13
N GLY A 137 -2.41 -4.21 -8.67
CA GLY A 137 -2.38 -5.63 -8.26
C GLY A 137 -0.99 -6.28 -8.44
N PRO A 138 -0.37 -6.20 -9.63
CA PRO A 138 0.98 -6.69 -9.86
C PRO A 138 2.03 -6.10 -8.92
N VAL A 139 1.93 -4.81 -8.56
CA VAL A 139 2.86 -4.17 -7.62
C VAL A 139 2.71 -4.75 -6.22
N ILE A 140 1.48 -4.93 -5.72
CA ILE A 140 1.22 -5.57 -4.42
C ILE A 140 1.85 -6.97 -4.37
N HIS A 141 1.66 -7.76 -5.44
CA HIS A 141 2.26 -9.09 -5.54
C HIS A 141 3.78 -9.05 -5.51
N ALA A 142 4.41 -8.22 -6.35
CA ALA A 142 5.86 -8.14 -6.44
C ALA A 142 6.52 -7.71 -5.13
N LEU A 143 5.90 -6.77 -4.39
CA LEU A 143 6.37 -6.36 -3.06
C LEU A 143 6.22 -7.47 -2.02
N ALA A 144 5.08 -8.16 -2.03
CA ALA A 144 4.84 -9.30 -1.14
C ALA A 144 5.81 -10.45 -1.42
N ASP A 145 6.12 -10.72 -2.69
CA ASP A 145 7.05 -11.75 -3.13
C ASP A 145 8.51 -11.46 -2.75
N ARG A 146 8.86 -10.20 -2.52
CA ARG A 146 10.20 -9.83 -2.04
C ARG A 146 10.44 -10.25 -0.59
N TYR A 147 9.39 -10.28 0.22
CA TYR A 147 9.48 -10.61 1.64
C TYR A 147 8.48 -11.71 2.02
N PRO A 148 8.58 -12.91 1.43
CA PRO A 148 7.54 -13.94 1.51
C PRO A 148 7.24 -14.43 2.94
N SER A 149 8.17 -14.26 3.89
CA SER A 149 7.99 -14.59 5.31
C SER A 149 7.55 -13.41 6.18
N GLU A 150 7.33 -12.24 5.60
CA GLU A 150 7.06 -11.00 6.34
C GLU A 150 5.71 -10.40 5.96
N ASN A 151 4.98 -9.94 6.99
CA ASN A 151 3.73 -9.22 6.81
C ASN A 151 3.98 -7.72 6.55
N LEU A 152 3.22 -7.17 5.62
CA LEU A 152 3.46 -5.84 5.05
C LEU A 152 2.28 -4.89 5.29
N LEU A 153 2.57 -3.60 5.44
CA LEU A 153 1.59 -2.51 5.42
C LEU A 153 1.93 -1.52 4.32
N PHE A 154 1.06 -1.42 3.32
CA PHE A 154 1.14 -0.49 2.22
C PHE A 154 0.22 0.72 2.49
N ILE A 155 0.82 1.91 2.61
CA ILE A 155 0.07 3.16 2.69
C ILE A 155 -0.07 3.76 1.28
N THR A 156 -1.32 4.02 0.88
CA THR A 156 -1.68 4.57 -0.43
C THR A 156 -2.90 5.49 -0.32
N HIS A 157 -3.66 5.61 -1.40
CA HIS A 157 -4.77 6.52 -1.63
C HIS A 157 -6.06 5.72 -1.87
N GLY A 158 -7.15 6.43 -2.19
CA GLY A 158 -8.48 5.83 -2.23
C GLY A 158 -8.68 4.88 -3.41
N ALA A 159 -8.12 5.17 -4.58
CA ALA A 159 -8.20 4.28 -5.73
C ALA A 159 -7.30 3.05 -5.55
N GLY A 160 -6.13 3.19 -4.90
CA GLY A 160 -5.30 2.05 -4.49
C GLY A 160 -6.09 1.01 -3.68
N LEU A 161 -6.86 1.47 -2.70
CA LEU A 161 -7.70 0.61 -1.88
C LEU A 161 -8.87 -0.02 -2.67
N ARG A 162 -9.56 0.78 -3.50
CA ARG A 162 -10.64 0.29 -4.35
C ARG A 162 -10.17 -0.75 -5.36
N ALA A 163 -9.02 -0.56 -5.98
CA ALA A 163 -8.44 -1.55 -6.88
C ALA A 163 -8.07 -2.83 -6.13
N THR A 164 -7.53 -2.72 -4.92
CA THR A 164 -7.23 -3.88 -4.08
C THR A 164 -8.51 -4.68 -3.80
N ALA A 165 -9.59 -4.02 -3.41
CA ALA A 165 -10.89 -4.66 -3.23
C ALA A 165 -11.39 -5.30 -4.54
N TRP A 166 -11.33 -4.57 -5.66
CA TRP A 166 -11.73 -5.09 -6.96
C TRP A 166 -10.96 -6.35 -7.35
N THR A 167 -9.63 -6.33 -7.21
CA THR A 167 -8.73 -7.42 -7.60
C THR A 167 -8.88 -8.65 -6.70
N PHE A 168 -9.03 -8.47 -5.39
CA PHE A 168 -8.93 -9.57 -4.41
C PHE A 168 -10.26 -9.94 -3.73
N LEU A 169 -11.31 -9.12 -3.87
CA LEU A 169 -12.67 -9.35 -3.34
C LEU A 169 -13.69 -9.53 -4.48
N ASN A 170 -13.47 -10.50 -5.38
CA ASN A 170 -14.44 -10.91 -6.41
C ASN A 170 -15.08 -9.75 -7.21
N CYS A 171 -14.30 -8.76 -7.64
CA CYS A 171 -14.81 -7.59 -8.38
C CYS A 171 -15.87 -6.78 -7.60
N ALA A 172 -15.80 -6.74 -6.26
CA ALA A 172 -16.68 -5.90 -5.46
C ALA A 172 -16.46 -4.42 -5.81
N GLU A 173 -17.53 -3.75 -6.21
CA GLU A 173 -17.49 -2.33 -6.52
C GLU A 173 -17.55 -1.51 -5.23
N VAL A 174 -16.43 -0.88 -4.87
CA VAL A 174 -16.32 -0.02 -3.70
C VAL A 174 -16.38 1.44 -4.17
N HIS A 175 -17.51 2.12 -3.93
CA HIS A 175 -17.72 3.48 -4.42
C HIS A 175 -17.04 4.55 -3.55
N LYS A 176 -17.02 4.36 -2.23
CA LYS A 176 -16.44 5.29 -1.27
C LYS A 176 -15.58 4.53 -0.28
N VAL A 177 -14.39 5.04 -0.01
CA VAL A 177 -13.49 4.54 1.01
C VAL A 177 -13.19 5.65 2.00
N GLU A 178 -13.29 5.39 3.30
CA GLU A 178 -12.95 6.37 4.33
C GLU A 178 -11.43 6.60 4.40
N TYR A 179 -11.00 7.74 4.95
CA TYR A 179 -9.59 7.92 5.29
C TYR A 179 -9.18 6.93 6.39
N CYS A 180 -7.97 6.40 6.31
CA CYS A 180 -7.49 5.30 7.16
C CYS A 180 -8.27 3.98 7.02
N ALA A 181 -9.15 3.85 6.00
CA ALA A 181 -9.70 2.57 5.60
C ALA A 181 -8.59 1.62 5.13
N TYR A 182 -8.77 0.32 5.32
CA TYR A 182 -7.81 -0.69 4.91
C TYR A 182 -8.45 -2.02 4.52
N VAL A 183 -7.72 -2.80 3.72
CA VAL A 183 -7.99 -4.20 3.37
C VAL A 183 -6.88 -5.05 3.93
N GLU A 184 -7.26 -6.13 4.60
CA GLU A 184 -6.36 -7.19 4.98
C GLU A 184 -6.39 -8.31 3.94
N LEU A 185 -5.25 -8.54 3.30
CA LEU A 185 -5.01 -9.65 2.40
C LEU A 185 -4.23 -10.74 3.13
N GLU A 186 -4.51 -11.99 2.81
CA GLU A 186 -3.75 -13.15 3.26
C GLU A 186 -3.48 -14.09 2.08
N ARG A 187 -2.30 -14.69 2.04
CA ARG A 187 -1.98 -15.80 1.14
C ARG A 187 -1.15 -16.86 1.85
N GLN A 188 -1.29 -18.10 1.38
CA GLN A 188 -0.43 -19.20 1.78
C GLN A 188 0.95 -19.07 1.14
N ILE A 189 1.99 -19.36 1.91
CA ILE A 189 3.38 -19.46 1.47
C ILE A 189 3.89 -20.85 1.82
N ASN A 190 4.40 -21.56 0.82
CA ASN A 190 5.07 -22.84 1.01
C ASN A 190 6.57 -22.61 0.79
N MET A 191 7.34 -22.71 1.87
CA MET A 191 8.79 -22.60 1.83
C MET A 191 9.41 -23.96 1.48
N ASN A 192 10.41 -23.91 0.60
CA ASN A 192 11.20 -25.06 0.19
C ASN A 192 12.57 -24.99 0.88
N ASP A 193 13.20 -26.14 1.12
CA ASP A 193 14.51 -26.25 1.79
C ASP A 193 15.65 -25.48 1.07
N SER A 194 15.45 -25.08 -0.19
CA SER A 194 16.40 -24.33 -1.01
C SER A 194 16.27 -22.80 -0.90
N ASN A 195 15.59 -22.29 0.14
CA ASN A 195 15.27 -20.86 0.27
C ASN A 195 14.40 -20.29 -0.89
N SER A 196 13.71 -21.18 -1.62
CA SER A 196 12.70 -20.82 -2.62
C SER A 196 11.30 -20.96 -2.02
N PHE A 197 10.32 -20.27 -2.58
CA PHE A 197 8.94 -20.32 -2.09
C PHE A 197 7.94 -20.47 -3.23
N ILE A 198 6.77 -21.01 -2.89
CA ILE A 198 5.58 -20.98 -3.74
C ILE A 198 4.52 -20.18 -3.00
N ALA A 199 4.06 -19.09 -3.60
CA ALA A 199 2.98 -18.28 -3.08
C ALA A 199 1.63 -18.68 -3.67
N GLY A 200 0.63 -18.82 -2.80
CA GLY A 200 -0.77 -18.92 -3.17
C GLY A 200 -1.33 -17.57 -3.64
N LYS A 201 -2.60 -17.58 -4.05
CA LYS A 201 -3.34 -16.35 -4.36
C LYS A 201 -3.69 -15.61 -3.07
N PHE A 202 -3.71 -14.28 -3.13
CA PHE A 202 -4.28 -13.47 -2.07
C PHE A 202 -5.79 -13.65 -2.02
N GLY A 203 -6.32 -13.77 -0.80
CA GLY A 203 -7.73 -13.56 -0.47
C GLY A 203 -7.87 -12.41 0.51
N VAL A 204 -9.03 -11.75 0.50
CA VAL A 204 -9.38 -10.75 1.52
C VAL A 204 -9.88 -11.46 2.77
N VAL A 205 -9.26 -11.18 3.92
CA VAL A 205 -9.66 -11.73 5.23
C VAL A 205 -10.59 -10.78 5.95
N SER A 206 -10.28 -9.48 5.91
CA SER A 206 -11.06 -8.43 6.55
C SER A 206 -10.90 -7.10 5.83
N HIS A 207 -11.83 -6.17 6.06
CA HIS A 207 -11.72 -4.78 5.62
C HIS A 207 -12.33 -3.84 6.66
N HIS A 208 -11.97 -2.57 6.58
CA HIS A 208 -12.48 -1.52 7.45
C HIS A 208 -12.66 -0.22 6.67
N GLY A 209 -13.74 0.51 6.94
CA GLY A 209 -13.98 1.86 6.40
C GLY A 209 -14.64 1.90 5.02
N TYR A 210 -15.31 0.81 4.63
CA TYR A 210 -16.29 0.70 3.54
C TYR A 210 -16.96 -0.67 3.57
#